data_AF-A0A519KUB0-F1
#
_entry.id   AF-A0A519KUB0-F1
#
_cell.length_a   1.000
_cell.length_b   1.000
_cell.length_c   1.000
_cell.angle_alpha   90.00
_cell.angle_beta   90.00
_cell.angle_gamma   90.00
#
_symmetry.space_group_name_H-M   'P 1'
#
loop_
_entity.id
_entity.type
_entity.pdbx_description
1 polymer ?
#
loop_
_entity_poly.entity_id
_entity_poly.type
_entity_poly.pdbx_seq_one_letter_code
_entity_poly.pdbx_strand_id
1 'polypeptide(L)' 'DRLIGAVQRDGQTIIPLRLYLNEAGKAKLEIALAKGKKLHDKRETEANRDWQRDRARLMRERG' A
#
# COMPACT_ATOMS: atom_id res chain seq x y z
N ASP A 1 -18.90 5.75 15.28
CA ASP A 1 -18.57 6.49 14.03
C ASP A 1 -17.15 7.06 13.89
N ARG A 2 -16.11 6.39 14.39
CA ARG A 2 -14.73 6.91 14.22
C ARG A 2 -14.20 6.77 12.79
N LEU A 3 -14.45 5.62 12.14
CA LEU A 3 -13.96 5.35 10.78
C LEU A 3 -14.64 6.24 9.74
N ILE A 4 -15.96 6.40 9.83
CA ILE A 4 -16.74 7.26 8.91
C ILE A 4 -16.31 8.73 9.03
N GLY A 5 -16.09 9.21 10.26
CA GLY A 5 -15.58 10.56 10.49
C GLY A 5 -14.16 10.80 9.98
N ALA A 6 -13.29 9.79 10.03
CA ALA A 6 -11.92 9.89 9.50
C ALA A 6 -11.89 9.93 7.96
N VAL A 7 -12.77 9.17 7.30
CA VAL A 7 -12.93 9.19 5.83
C VAL A 7 -13.41 10.56 5.37
N GLN A 8 -14.44 11.12 6.01
CA GLN A 8 -15.03 12.40 5.60
C GLN A 8 -14.15 13.62 5.89
N ARG A 9 -13.39 13.64 6.98
CA ARG A 9 -12.58 14.81 7.37
C ARG A 9 -11.20 14.85 6.73
N ASP A 10 -10.51 13.70 6.66
CA ASP A 10 -9.08 13.68 6.30
C ASP A 10 -8.81 13.22 4.87
N GLY A 11 -9.88 12.90 4.11
CA GLY A 11 -9.79 12.35 2.76
C GLY A 11 -9.10 10.98 2.72
N GLN A 12 -9.23 10.22 3.79
CA GLN A 12 -8.65 8.88 3.92
C GLN A 12 -9.62 7.85 3.32
N THR A 13 -9.06 6.82 2.68
CA THR A 13 -9.82 5.71 2.09
C THR A 13 -9.67 4.48 2.98
N ILE A 14 -10.77 3.78 3.21
CA ILE A 14 -10.74 2.46 3.88
C ILE A 14 -10.27 1.43 2.87
N ILE A 15 -9.23 0.69 3.22
CA ILE A 15 -8.67 -0.38 2.39
C ILE A 15 -8.64 -1.71 3.15
N PRO A 16 -8.94 -2.84 2.48
CA PRO A 16 -8.72 -4.15 3.06
C PRO A 16 -7.23 -4.49 3.05
N LEU A 17 -6.71 -4.96 4.19
CA LEU A 17 -5.34 -5.46 4.31
C LEU A 17 -5.29 -6.98 4.10
N ARG A 18 -6.08 -7.73 4.88
CA ARG A 18 -6.07 -9.20 4.86
C ARG A 18 -7.43 -9.77 5.17
N LEU A 19 -7.78 -10.86 4.49
CA LEU A 19 -8.90 -11.73 4.84
C LEU A 19 -8.34 -12.97 5.54
N TYR A 20 -8.84 -13.29 6.72
CA TYR A 20 -8.42 -14.47 7.49
C TYR A 20 -9.60 -15.13 8.18
N LEU A 21 -9.50 -16.43 8.44
CA LEU A 21 -10.46 -17.15 9.28
C LEU A 21 -10.01 -17.00 10.74
N ASN A 22 -10.93 -16.56 11.61
CA ASN A 22 -10.64 -16.56 13.04
C ASN A 22 -10.76 -17.98 13.62
N GLU A 23 -10.34 -18.16 14.88
CA GLU A 23 -10.41 -19.46 15.58
C GLU A 23 -11.82 -20.06 15.62
N ALA A 24 -12.86 -19.25 15.50
CA ALA A 24 -14.25 -19.68 15.43
C ALA A 24 -14.74 -20.02 14.00
N GLY A 25 -13.83 -20.12 13.02
CA GLY A 25 -14.12 -20.49 11.63
C GLY A 25 -14.81 -19.39 10.80
N LYS A 26 -14.87 -18.15 11.30
CA LYS A 26 -15.51 -17.01 10.60
C LYS A 26 -14.47 -16.22 9.82
N ALA A 27 -14.84 -15.86 8.58
CA ALA A 27 -14.06 -14.94 7.77
C ALA A 27 -14.09 -13.53 8.36
N LYS A 28 -12.91 -13.01 8.69
CA LYS A 28 -12.67 -11.65 9.17
C LYS A 28 -11.79 -10.92 8.18
N LEU A 29 -12.11 -9.64 8.00
CA LEU A 29 -11.38 -8.74 7.14
C LEU A 29 -10.70 -7.67 8.01
N GLU A 30 -9.39 -7.60 7.93
CA GLU A 30 -8.60 -6.53 8.52
C GLU A 30 -8.66 -5.32 7.59
N ILE A 31 -9.08 -4.17 8.13
CA ILE A 31 -9.21 -2.91 7.39
C ILE A 31 -8.28 -1.86 7.97
N ALA A 32 -7.73 -1.01 7.11
CA ALA A 32 -6.93 0.14 7.49
C ALA A 32 -7.43 1.41 6.79
N LEU A 33 -7.09 2.56 7.39
CA LEU A 33 -7.28 3.87 6.77
C LEU A 33 -5.98 4.28 6.08
N ALA A 34 -6.06 4.57 4.79
CA ALA A 34 -4.91 4.98 3.99
C ALA A 34 -5.17 6.33 3.31
N LYS A 35 -4.11 7.11 3.09
CA LYS A 35 -4.14 8.34 2.30
C LYS A 35 -3.32 8.15 1.04
N GLY A 36 -3.85 8.58 -0.10
CA GLY A 36 -3.13 8.54 -1.37
C GLY A 36 -1.82 9.33 -1.30
N LYS A 37 -0.76 8.77 -1.89
CA LYS A 37 0.56 9.40 -1.97
C LYS A 37 0.51 10.66 -2.85
N LYS A 38 1.16 11.74 -2.43
CA LYS A 38 1.16 13.01 -3.19
C LYS A 38 1.92 12.84 -4.51
N LEU A 39 1.54 13.60 -5.53
CA LEU A 39 2.10 13.49 -6.89
C LEU A 39 3.61 13.71 -6.94
N HIS A 40 4.17 14.57 -6.09
CA HIS A 40 5.62 14.77 -6.03
C HIS A 40 6.34 13.52 -5.51
N ASP A 41 5.82 12.89 -4.45
CA ASP A 41 6.42 11.68 -3.88
C ASP A 41 6.35 10.49 -4.85
N LYS A 42 5.37 10.49 -5.79
CA LYS A 42 5.27 9.45 -6.82
C LYS A 42 6.46 9.49 -7.77
N ARG A 43 6.90 10.67 -8.21
CA ARG A 43 8.02 10.81 -9.16
C ARG A 43 9.32 10.26 -8.61
N GLU A 44 9.64 10.58 -7.36
CA GLU A 44 10.84 10.05 -6.70
C GLU A 44 10.75 8.53 -6.49
N THR A 45 9.55 8.03 -6.17
CA THR A 45 9.34 6.59 -6.01
C THR A 45 9.47 5.84 -7.32
N GLU A 46 8.94 6.39 -8.41
CA GLU A 46 9.02 5.83 -9.77
C GLU A 46 10.48 5.79 -10.24
N ALA A 47 11.21 6.91 -10.09
CA ALA A 47 12.63 6.98 -10.42
C ALA A 47 13.47 5.95 -9.64
N ASN A 48 13.25 5.82 -8.32
CA ASN A 48 13.93 4.81 -7.50
C ASN A 48 13.58 3.39 -7.91
N ARG A 49 12.33 3.13 -8.29
CA ARG A 49 11.86 1.81 -8.71
C ARG A 49 12.46 1.40 -10.06
N ASP A 50 12.56 2.34 -10.99
CA ASP A 50 13.19 2.11 -12.29
C ASP A 50 14.70 1.88 -12.11
N TRP A 51 15.37 2.70 -11.29
CA TRP A 51 16.78 2.51 -10.96
C TRP A 51 17.08 1.15 -10.33
N GLN A 52 16.23 0.67 -9.41
CA GLN A 52 16.40 -0.66 -8.82
C GLN A 52 16.24 -1.78 -9.85
N ARG A 53 15.32 -1.65 -10.81
CA ARG A 53 15.17 -2.65 -11.90
C ARG A 53 16.40 -2.69 -12.79
N ASP A 54 16.95 -1.53 -13.15
CA ASP A 54 18.14 -1.47 -14.00
C ASP A 54 19.37 -2.02 -13.28
N ARG A 55 19.55 -1.68 -11.99
CA ARG A 55 20.58 -2.28 -11.14
C ARG A 55 20.47 -3.80 -11.07
N ALA A 56 19.24 -4.33 -10.93
CA ALA A 56 18.99 -5.78 -10.90
C ALA A 56 19.21 -6.47 -12.27
N ARG A 57 19.15 -5.72 -13.38
CA ARG A 57 19.49 -6.22 -14.71
C ARG A 57 21.01 -6.27 -14.91
N LEU A 58 21.71 -5.19 -14.58
CA LEU A 58 23.18 -5.11 -14.65
C LEU A 58 23.88 -6.16 -13.78
N MET A 59 23.33 -6.45 -12.59
CA MET A 59 23.85 -7.50 -11.70
C MET A 59 23.61 -8.91 -12.26
N ARG A 60 22.60 -9.11 -13.12
CA ARG A 60 22.32 -10.39 -13.77
C ARG A 60 23.13 -10.62 -15.05
N GLU A 61 23.45 -9.56 -15.80
CA GLU A 61 24.30 -9.67 -17.01
C GLU A 61 25.79 -9.87 -16.70
N ARG A 62 26.23 -9.56 -15.48
CA ARG A 62 27.62 -9.70 -15.03
C ARG A 62 27.93 -10.97 -14.23
N GLY A 63 26.96 -11.87 -14.06
CA GLY A 63 27.14 -13.19 -13.43
C GLY A 63 26.96 -14.29 -14.47
#